data_AF-A0A940S4R7-F1
#
_entry.id   AF-A0A940S4R7-F1
#
_cell.length_a   1.000
_cell.length_b   1.000
_cell.length_c   1.000
_cell.angle_alpha   90.00
_cell.angle_beta   90.00
_cell.angle_gamma   90.00
#
_symmetry.space_group_name_H-M   'P 1'
#
loop_
_entity.id
_entity.type
_entity.pdbx_description
1 polymer ?
#
loop_
_entity_poly.entity_id
_entity_poly.type
_entity_poly.pdbx_seq_one_letter_code
_entity_poly.pdbx_strand_id
1 'polypeptide(L)'
;MVGALTRRGMLGGLVLLPSAAMAQSGTPELQGVLTARNAAAFGRFVSANEGKPVSLKLTAAPVEGRSFSVSLQAPLLLVNMDRPEKMQVSLTGGYTLRNGAFAMDWVYRVRAEGMQQGITILVLDPLDGGEVRRMRDAGVRRVAL
;
A
#
# COMPACT_ATOMS: atom_id res chain seq x y z
N MET A 1 9.80 79.93 -3.59
CA MET A 1 8.56 79.15 -3.82
C MET A 1 8.92 77.68 -3.90
N VAL A 2 8.16 76.88 -3.17
CA VAL A 2 8.32 75.44 -2.93
C VAL A 2 7.51 74.66 -3.96
N GLY A 3 8.00 73.49 -4.37
CA GLY A 3 7.22 72.41 -4.98
C GLY A 3 8.11 71.47 -5.80
N ALA A 4 7.98 70.15 -5.79
CA ALA A 4 7.24 69.21 -4.96
C ALA A 4 7.88 67.81 -5.16
N LEU A 5 7.79 66.95 -4.15
CA LEU A 5 8.12 65.52 -4.19
C LEU A 5 7.22 64.75 -5.18
N THR A 6 7.75 63.73 -5.87
CA THR A 6 7.00 62.50 -6.23
C THR A 6 7.96 61.39 -6.70
N ARG A 7 8.26 60.40 -5.85
CA ARG A 7 7.68 59.04 -5.76
C ARG A 7 8.45 57.97 -6.57
N ARG A 8 9.09 57.10 -5.77
CA ARG A 8 9.57 55.73 -6.03
C ARG A 8 8.66 54.94 -6.97
N GLY A 9 9.23 54.42 -8.06
CA GLY A 9 8.72 53.26 -8.78
C GLY A 9 9.59 52.04 -8.47
N MET A 10 9.11 51.15 -7.60
CA MET A 10 9.62 49.79 -7.46
C MET A 10 9.04 48.95 -8.60
N LEU A 11 9.88 48.46 -9.50
CA LEU A 11 9.51 47.43 -10.46
C LEU A 11 10.69 46.47 -10.65
N GLY A 12 10.39 45.18 -10.57
CA GLY A 12 11.16 44.17 -11.27
C GLY A 12 11.80 43.13 -10.35
N GLY A 13 11.17 41.95 -10.26
CA GLY A 13 11.87 40.75 -9.83
C GLY A 13 11.04 39.75 -9.05
N LEU A 14 9.83 39.40 -9.51
CA LEU A 14 9.16 38.19 -9.01
C LEU A 14 9.92 36.98 -9.56
N VAL A 15 10.82 36.42 -8.75
CA VAL A 15 11.47 35.14 -9.06
C VAL A 15 10.42 34.05 -8.88
N LEU A 16 9.82 33.63 -10.00
CA LEU A 16 9.01 32.43 -10.09
C LEU A 16 9.93 31.21 -9.85
N LEU A 17 10.05 30.82 -8.59
CA LEU A 17 10.60 29.51 -8.24
C LEU A 17 9.67 28.46 -8.86
N PRO A 18 10.19 27.48 -9.63
CA PRO A 18 9.38 26.40 -10.14
C PRO A 18 8.86 25.61 -8.94
N SER A 19 7.56 25.70 -8.70
CA SER A 19 6.86 24.72 -7.88
C SER A 19 7.08 23.37 -8.54
N ALA A 20 8.08 22.63 -8.07
CA ALA A 20 8.10 21.20 -8.19
C ALA A 20 6.88 20.71 -7.43
N ALA A 21 5.74 20.64 -8.14
CA ALA A 21 4.65 19.77 -7.78
C ALA A 21 5.28 18.38 -7.68
N MET A 22 5.69 18.01 -6.47
CA MET A 22 5.96 16.63 -6.15
C MET A 22 4.66 15.93 -6.48
N ALA A 23 4.65 15.22 -7.61
CA ALA A 23 3.60 14.31 -7.94
C ALA A 23 3.48 13.38 -6.74
N GLN A 24 2.47 13.63 -5.89
CA GLN A 24 2.09 12.69 -4.85
C GLN A 24 1.68 11.44 -5.60
N SER A 25 2.62 10.52 -5.79
CA SER A 25 2.33 9.21 -6.35
C SER A 25 1.43 8.55 -5.32
N GLY A 26 0.13 8.53 -5.60
CA GLY A 26 -0.88 8.01 -4.68
C GLY A 26 -0.51 6.62 -4.16
N THR A 27 -1.04 6.29 -2.98
CA THR A 27 -0.76 5.01 -2.31
C THR A 27 -1.04 3.86 -3.28
N PRO A 28 -0.09 2.94 -3.53
CA PRO A 28 -0.33 1.83 -4.42
C PRO A 28 -1.48 0.97 -3.88
N GLU A 29 -2.47 0.70 -4.72
CA GLU A 29 -3.64 -0.09 -4.37
C GLU A 29 -3.71 -1.35 -5.21
N LEU A 30 -3.73 -2.51 -4.57
CA LEU A 30 -3.93 -3.78 -5.25
C LEU A 30 -5.38 -4.23 -5.09
N GLN A 31 -6.06 -4.49 -6.21
CA GLN A 31 -7.48 -4.82 -6.23
C GLN A 31 -7.78 -6.09 -7.05
N GLY A 32 -8.71 -6.91 -6.57
CA GLY A 32 -9.15 -8.13 -7.27
C GLY A 32 -9.40 -9.32 -6.34
N VAL A 33 -9.47 -10.52 -6.93
CA VAL A 33 -9.64 -11.77 -6.20
C VAL A 33 -8.30 -12.51 -6.18
N LEU A 34 -7.78 -12.75 -4.98
CA LEU A 34 -6.56 -13.51 -4.77
C LEU A 34 -6.80 -15.00 -4.96
N THR A 35 -6.02 -15.60 -5.86
CA THR A 35 -6.10 -17.00 -6.25
C THR A 35 -4.69 -17.57 -6.42
N ALA A 36 -4.57 -18.89 -6.53
CA ALA A 36 -3.29 -19.53 -6.84
C ALA A 36 -2.67 -19.05 -8.17
N ARG A 37 -3.49 -18.58 -9.14
CA ARG A 37 -3.00 -18.14 -10.47
C ARG A 37 -2.29 -16.79 -10.41
N ASN A 38 -2.72 -15.89 -9.52
CA ASN A 38 -2.18 -14.53 -9.40
C ASN A 38 -1.44 -14.30 -8.07
N ALA A 39 -1.24 -15.34 -7.26
CA ALA A 39 -0.46 -15.30 -6.02
C ALA A 39 0.95 -14.71 -6.23
N ALA A 40 1.63 -15.07 -7.32
CA ALA A 40 2.95 -14.52 -7.62
C ALA A 40 2.92 -12.98 -7.85
N ALA A 41 1.85 -12.45 -8.43
CA ALA A 41 1.68 -11.00 -8.61
C ALA A 41 1.44 -10.31 -7.27
N PHE A 42 0.63 -10.93 -6.39
CA PHE A 42 0.45 -10.47 -5.01
C PHE A 42 1.78 -10.41 -4.24
N GLY A 43 2.55 -11.52 -4.23
CA GLY A 43 3.83 -11.56 -3.53
C GLY A 43 4.81 -10.49 -4.03
N ARG A 44 4.94 -10.33 -5.36
CA ARG A 44 5.78 -9.27 -5.95
C ARG A 44 5.31 -7.87 -5.55
N PHE A 45 4.00 -7.62 -5.54
CA PHE A 45 3.46 -6.33 -5.13
C PHE A 45 3.81 -6.03 -3.67
N VAL A 46 3.63 -6.99 -2.76
CA VAL A 46 3.94 -6.79 -1.34
C VAL A 46 5.44 -6.55 -1.16
N SER A 47 6.32 -7.40 -1.72
CA SER A 47 7.77 -7.22 -1.65
C SER A 47 8.26 -5.90 -2.24
N ALA A 48 7.72 -5.48 -3.39
CA ALA A 48 8.14 -4.22 -4.03
C ALA A 48 7.78 -2.97 -3.21
N ASN A 49 6.91 -3.11 -2.22
CA ASN A 49 6.47 -2.03 -1.34
C ASN A 49 6.92 -2.24 0.12
N GLU A 50 7.96 -3.03 0.36
CA GLU A 50 8.58 -3.14 1.68
C GLU A 50 8.91 -1.76 2.27
N GLY A 51 8.55 -1.55 3.53
CA GLY A 51 8.72 -0.29 4.26
C GLY A 51 7.73 0.81 3.86
N LYS A 52 6.84 0.55 2.89
CA LYS A 52 5.88 1.53 2.38
C LYS A 52 4.43 1.14 2.68
N PRO A 53 3.53 2.11 2.74
CA PRO A 53 2.11 1.83 2.85
C PRO A 53 1.52 1.34 1.52
N VAL A 54 0.61 0.39 1.59
CA VAL A 54 -0.14 -0.19 0.45
C VAL A 54 -1.63 -0.25 0.79
N SER A 55 -2.51 0.09 -0.15
CA SER A 55 -3.94 -0.19 -0.04
C SER A 55 -4.22 -1.57 -0.61
N LEU A 56 -4.96 -2.41 0.10
CA LEU A 56 -5.49 -3.65 -0.44
C LEU A 56 -7.01 -3.54 -0.52
N LYS A 57 -7.54 -3.95 -1.67
CA LYS A 57 -8.96 -4.16 -1.91
C LYS A 57 -9.15 -5.53 -2.54
N LEU A 58 -8.85 -6.55 -1.74
CA LEU A 58 -8.75 -7.94 -2.17
C LEU A 58 -9.80 -8.81 -1.51
N THR A 59 -10.23 -9.85 -2.22
CA THR A 59 -10.94 -10.98 -1.62
C THR A 59 -10.12 -12.26 -1.79
N ALA A 60 -10.07 -13.09 -0.77
CA ALA A 60 -9.34 -14.36 -0.79
C ALA A 60 -10.17 -15.46 -0.13
N ALA A 61 -10.49 -16.52 -0.87
CA ALA A 61 -11.12 -17.69 -0.27
C ALA A 61 -10.08 -18.48 0.54
N PRO A 62 -10.46 -19.07 1.70
CA PRO A 62 -9.63 -20.05 2.38
C PRO A 62 -9.28 -21.19 1.41
N VAL A 63 -8.02 -21.55 1.36
CA VAL A 63 -7.56 -22.65 0.51
C VAL A 63 -6.31 -23.27 1.12
N GLU A 64 -6.26 -24.59 1.13
CA GLU A 64 -5.05 -25.34 1.48
C GLU A 64 -4.51 -26.00 0.22
N GLY A 65 -3.38 -25.49 -0.25
CA GLY A 65 -2.68 -26.02 -1.40
C GLY A 65 -1.19 -26.07 -1.13
N ARG A 66 -0.47 -26.94 -1.84
CA ARG A 66 0.98 -27.09 -1.65
C ARG A 66 1.74 -25.80 -1.99
N SER A 67 1.38 -25.14 -3.09
CA SER A 67 2.11 -23.97 -3.59
C SER A 67 1.44 -22.63 -3.26
N PHE A 68 0.21 -22.67 -2.76
CA PHE A 68 -0.56 -21.50 -2.37
C PHE A 68 -1.57 -21.90 -1.30
N SER A 69 -1.61 -21.17 -0.19
CA SER A 69 -2.62 -21.35 0.83
C SER A 69 -3.08 -20.00 1.41
N VAL A 70 -4.36 -19.91 1.75
CA VAL A 70 -4.93 -18.81 2.52
C VAL A 70 -5.60 -19.42 3.73
N SER A 71 -5.13 -19.10 4.92
CA SER A 71 -5.64 -19.69 6.17
C SER A 71 -5.63 -18.69 7.31
N LEU A 72 -6.52 -18.89 8.28
CA LEU A 72 -6.60 -18.07 9.48
C LEU A 72 -5.97 -18.82 10.65
N GLN A 73 -4.87 -18.30 11.17
CA GLN A 73 -4.27 -18.69 12.45
C GLN A 73 -4.52 -17.55 13.44
N ALA A 74 -5.73 -17.50 13.99
CA ALA A 74 -6.23 -16.33 14.71
C ALA A 74 -5.22 -15.79 15.74
N PRO A 75 -4.88 -14.49 15.70
CA PRO A 75 -5.51 -13.41 14.92
C PRO A 75 -4.91 -13.16 13.51
N LEU A 76 -4.03 -14.03 13.02
CA LEU A 76 -3.28 -13.82 11.78
C LEU A 76 -3.96 -14.46 10.57
N LEU A 77 -4.25 -13.66 9.54
CA LEU A 77 -4.54 -14.20 8.20
C LEU A 77 -3.22 -14.44 7.49
N LEU A 78 -2.97 -15.69 7.09
CA LEU A 78 -1.74 -16.10 6.41
C LEU A 78 -2.01 -16.38 4.94
N VAL A 79 -1.13 -15.87 4.10
CA VAL A 79 -1.05 -16.17 2.67
C VAL A 79 0.32 -16.76 2.39
N ASN A 80 0.38 -18.06 2.15
CA ASN A 80 1.62 -18.75 1.80
C ASN A 80 1.70 -18.96 0.29
N MET A 81 2.90 -18.79 -0.25
CA MET A 81 3.19 -18.89 -1.69
C MET A 81 4.55 -19.56 -1.86
N ASP A 82 4.64 -20.56 -2.73
CA ASP A 82 5.92 -21.23 -3.03
C ASP A 82 6.63 -20.64 -4.26
N ARG A 83 5.95 -19.79 -5.04
CA ARG A 83 6.46 -19.24 -6.30
C ARG A 83 6.22 -17.73 -6.41
N PRO A 84 7.16 -16.96 -7.01
CA PRO A 84 8.43 -17.41 -7.59
C PRO A 84 9.47 -17.85 -6.54
N GLU A 85 9.33 -17.36 -5.31
CA GLU A 85 10.11 -17.76 -4.14
C GLU A 85 9.16 -18.09 -3.00
N LYS A 86 9.63 -18.88 -2.02
CA LYS A 86 8.82 -19.19 -0.84
C LYS A 86 8.59 -17.92 -0.03
N MET A 87 7.33 -17.57 0.16
CA MET A 87 6.92 -16.36 0.85
C MET A 87 5.69 -16.61 1.71
N GLN A 88 5.70 -16.06 2.91
CA GLN A 88 4.56 -15.97 3.78
C GLN A 88 4.23 -14.50 4.01
N VAL A 89 3.00 -14.11 3.68
CA VAL A 89 2.46 -12.79 4.02
C VAL A 89 1.45 -12.97 5.13
N SER A 90 1.68 -12.34 6.28
CA SER A 90 0.74 -12.34 7.40
C SER A 90 0.04 -10.99 7.54
N LEU A 91 -1.26 -11.02 7.82
CA LEU A 91 -2.05 -9.83 8.13
C LEU A 91 -2.51 -9.92 9.58
N THR A 92 -2.23 -8.88 10.37
CA THR A 92 -2.58 -8.78 11.80
C THR A 92 -3.96 -8.14 12.04
N GLY A 93 -4.61 -7.63 10.99
CA GLY A 93 -5.94 -7.01 11.05
C GLY A 93 -6.38 -6.41 9.72
N GLY A 94 -7.40 -5.54 9.73
CA GLY A 94 -7.88 -4.85 8.52
C GLY A 94 -8.61 -5.75 7.49
N TYR A 95 -8.95 -6.99 7.88
CA TYR A 95 -9.72 -7.91 7.04
C TYR A 95 -11.02 -8.33 7.75
N THR A 96 -12.01 -8.77 6.97
CA THR A 96 -13.26 -9.32 7.48
C THR A 96 -13.61 -10.61 6.75
N LEU A 97 -14.17 -11.61 7.44
CA LEU A 97 -14.72 -12.80 6.79
C LEU A 97 -16.14 -12.50 6.30
N ARG A 98 -16.38 -12.57 5.00
CA ARG A 98 -17.69 -12.35 4.37
C ARG A 98 -17.96 -13.43 3.34
N ASN A 99 -19.12 -14.08 3.40
CA ASN A 99 -19.52 -15.11 2.44
C ASN A 99 -18.46 -16.22 2.25
N GLY A 100 -17.80 -16.63 3.34
CA GLY A 100 -16.76 -17.66 3.31
C GLY A 100 -15.41 -17.22 2.70
N ALA A 101 -15.21 -15.93 2.40
CA ALA A 101 -13.95 -15.38 1.91
C ALA A 101 -13.46 -14.22 2.78
N PHE A 102 -12.15 -14.05 2.89
CA PHE A 102 -11.53 -12.92 3.56
C PHE A 102 -11.53 -11.70 2.63
N ALA A 103 -12.22 -10.64 3.03
CA ALA A 103 -12.17 -9.34 2.39
C ALA A 103 -11.13 -8.47 3.10
N MET A 104 -10.06 -8.14 2.40
CA MET A 104 -9.00 -7.21 2.82
C MET A 104 -9.29 -5.87 2.15
N ASP A 105 -9.87 -4.93 2.88
CA ASP A 105 -10.21 -3.58 2.40
C ASP A 105 -9.64 -2.55 3.37
N TRP A 106 -8.32 -2.39 3.34
CA TRP A 106 -7.60 -1.56 4.30
C TRP A 106 -6.27 -1.05 3.73
N VAL A 107 -5.60 -0.16 4.46
CA VAL A 107 -4.25 0.29 4.15
C VAL A 107 -3.28 -0.30 5.17
N TYR A 108 -2.19 -0.87 4.68
CA TYR A 108 -1.22 -1.63 5.45
C TYR A 108 0.17 -1.05 5.29
N ARG A 109 0.99 -1.09 6.34
CA ARG A 109 2.43 -0.95 6.22
C ARG A 109 3.05 -2.31 5.97
N VAL A 110 3.87 -2.43 4.92
CA VAL A 110 4.62 -3.66 4.66
C VAL A 110 5.88 -3.65 5.52
N ARG A 111 6.05 -4.66 6.35
CA ARG A 111 7.24 -4.88 7.18
C ARG A 111 7.86 -6.22 6.81
N ALA A 112 9.18 -6.25 6.58
CA ALA A 112 9.90 -7.50 6.42
C ALA A 112 10.38 -8.01 7.77
N GLU A 113 10.06 -9.26 8.08
CA GLU A 113 10.58 -9.97 9.26
C GLU A 113 11.87 -10.76 8.93
N GLY A 114 12.27 -10.74 7.65
CA GLY A 114 13.45 -11.43 7.15
C GLY A 114 13.11 -12.80 6.54
N MET A 115 14.09 -13.70 6.58
CA MET A 115 14.01 -15.03 5.98
C MET A 115 14.15 -16.11 7.06
N GLN A 116 13.20 -17.04 7.13
CA GLN A 116 13.23 -18.18 8.04
C GLN A 116 13.08 -19.47 7.25
N GLN A 117 14.04 -20.39 7.39
CA GLN A 117 14.04 -21.69 6.69
C GLN A 117 13.87 -21.56 5.15
N GLY A 118 14.42 -20.49 4.56
CA GLY A 118 14.30 -20.21 3.12
C GLY A 118 12.93 -19.63 2.70
N ILE A 119 12.11 -19.20 3.66
CA ILE A 119 10.82 -18.53 3.42
C ILE A 119 10.98 -17.06 3.77
N THR A 120 10.69 -16.17 2.83
CA THR A 120 10.61 -14.72 3.07
C THR A 120 9.32 -14.40 3.82
N ILE A 121 9.42 -13.75 4.99
CA ILE A 121 8.27 -13.41 5.83
C ILE A 121 8.02 -11.91 5.75
N LEU A 122 6.82 -11.54 5.29
CA LEU A 122 6.34 -10.17 5.25
C LEU A 122 5.09 -10.05 6.11
N VAL A 123 4.99 -8.95 6.85
CA VAL A 123 3.86 -8.61 7.69
C VAL A 123 3.18 -7.38 7.12
N LEU A 124 1.85 -7.44 7.02
CA LEU A 124 0.99 -6.32 6.68
C LEU A 124 0.35 -5.80 7.95
N ASP A 125 0.94 -4.76 8.51
CA ASP A 125 0.46 -4.10 9.73
C ASP A 125 -0.62 -3.08 9.33
N PRO A 126 -1.88 -3.21 9.80
CA PRO A 126 -2.94 -2.30 9.43
C PRO A 126 -2.66 -0.91 10.02
N LEU A 127 -2.80 0.13 9.18
CA LEU A 127 -2.74 1.50 9.66
C LEU A 127 -4.01 1.88 10.41
N ASP A 128 -3.93 2.89 11.27
CA ASP A 128 -5.13 3.41 11.93
C ASP A 128 -6.11 4.07 10.94
N GLY A 129 -7.40 4.05 11.29
CA GLY A 129 -8.46 4.50 10.38
C GLY A 129 -8.34 5.96 9.93
N GLY A 130 -7.71 6.81 10.75
CA GLY A 130 -7.42 8.20 10.41
C GLY A 130 -6.33 8.32 9.34
N GLU A 131 -5.24 7.55 9.45
CA GLU A 131 -4.24 7.42 8.37
C GLU A 131 -4.86 6.84 7.10
N VAL A 132 -5.61 5.74 7.21
CA VAL A 132 -6.28 5.08 6.06
C VAL A 132 -7.12 6.08 5.27
N ARG A 133 -7.97 6.85 5.97
CA ARG A 133 -8.83 7.85 5.33
C ARG A 133 -8.00 8.93 4.63
N ARG A 134 -7.01 9.50 5.31
CA ARG A 134 -6.12 10.52 4.72
C ARG A 134 -5.41 10.01 3.48
N MET A 135 -4.91 8.78 3.50
CA MET A 135 -4.18 8.19 2.38
C MET A 135 -5.08 7.90 1.18
N ARG A 136 -6.33 7.46 1.42
CA ARG A 136 -7.32 7.25 0.35
C ARG A 136 -7.81 8.56 -0.24
N ASP A 137 -8.05 9.58 0.60
CA ASP A 137 -8.46 10.92 0.18
C ASP A 137 -7.37 11.63 -0.64
N ALA A 138 -6.09 11.37 -0.33
CA ALA A 138 -4.94 11.85 -1.11
C ALA A 138 -4.79 11.13 -2.48
N GLY A 139 -5.59 10.11 -2.75
CA GLY A 139 -5.58 9.34 -3.98
C GLY A 139 -4.75 8.05 -3.89
N VAL A 140 -5.22 7.05 -4.62
CA VAL A 140 -4.58 5.73 -4.74
C VAL A 140 -4.20 5.43 -6.17
N ARG A 141 -3.07 4.75 -6.36
CA ARG A 141 -2.62 4.27 -7.66
C ARG A 141 -2.98 2.80 -7.82
N ARG A 142 -4.03 2.54 -8.58
CA ARG A 142 -4.60 1.19 -8.75
C ARG A 142 -3.71 0.27 -9.58
N VAL A 143 -3.60 -0.97 -9.12
CA VAL A 143 -2.97 -2.11 -9.76
C VAL A 143 -3.98 -3.25 -9.72
N ALA A 144 -4.28 -3.83 -10.88
CA ALA A 144 -5.15 -5.00 -10.95
C ALA A 144 -4.35 -6.27 -10.61
N LEU A 145 -4.98 -7.18 -9.89
CA LEU A 145 -4.44 -8.50 -9.57
C LEU A 145 -4.65 -9.52 -10.70
#